data_AF-A0A7Y5NC54-F1
#
_entry.id   AF-A0A7Y5NC54-F1
#
_cell.length_a   1.000
_cell.length_b   1.000
_cell.length_c   1.000
_cell.angle_alpha   90.00
_cell.angle_beta   90.00
_cell.angle_gamma   90.00
#
_symmetry.space_group_name_H-M   'P 1'
#
loop_
_entity.id
_entity.type
_entity.pdbx_description
1 polymer ?
#
loop_
_entity_poly.entity_id
_entity_poly.type
_entity_poly.pdbx_seq_one_letter_code
_entity_poly.pdbx_strand_id
1 'polypeptide(L)'
;MKSEEHDIAKADRPEVQTPTARLKVTHSQIHVGPLPPPEQLMKYNEAVPNGAERIFTMVEKQITHRQNLETVAVEADIKRSFRGLAAGFSVTLLALFVAAFLIYSGHDFAGASLFGVSLVAIVIAFMSGSAMQKKLEGRLRIHQQLDRNE
;
A
#
# COMPACT_ATOMS: atom_id res chain seq x y z
N MET A 1 83.00 56.22 -0.99
CA MET A 1 82.41 55.67 -2.24
C MET A 1 81.46 54.57 -1.82
N LYS A 2 80.17 54.85 -1.60
CA LYS A 2 79.10 54.96 -2.60
C LYS A 2 78.93 53.69 -3.44
N SER A 3 77.91 52.91 -3.06
CA SER A 3 76.96 52.12 -3.89
C SER A 3 76.12 51.32 -2.87
N GLU A 4 74.83 51.62 -2.59
CA GLU A 4 73.63 51.35 -3.42
C GLU A 4 73.57 49.85 -3.79
N GLU A 5 72.50 49.05 -3.61
CA GLU A 5 71.09 49.25 -3.29
C GLU A 5 70.42 47.85 -3.36
N HIS A 6 69.45 47.54 -2.49
CA HIS A 6 68.22 46.74 -2.75
C HIS A 6 67.63 46.35 -1.39
N ASP A 7 66.65 47.08 -0.86
CA ASP A 7 65.22 46.97 -1.21
C ASP A 7 64.66 45.57 -0.99
N ILE A 8 64.10 45.36 0.20
CA ILE A 8 63.07 44.38 0.46
C ILE A 8 61.96 45.08 1.24
N ALA A 9 60.95 45.45 0.48
CA ALA A 9 59.65 45.92 0.88
C ALA A 9 59.09 45.16 2.09
N LYS A 10 58.72 45.94 3.10
CA LYS A 10 58.00 45.54 4.30
C LYS A 10 56.63 44.99 3.89
N ALA A 11 56.43 43.70 4.12
CA ALA A 11 55.18 42.98 3.85
C ALA A 11 53.97 43.67 4.52
N ASP A 12 53.09 44.19 3.67
CA ASP A 12 51.73 44.60 3.99
C ASP A 12 50.90 43.33 4.23
N ARG A 13 50.47 43.09 5.47
CA ARG A 13 49.59 41.96 5.83
C ARG A 13 48.15 42.45 5.67
N PRO A 14 47.36 41.93 4.71
CA PRO A 14 45.97 42.34 4.58
C PRO A 14 45.15 41.81 5.76
N GLU A 15 44.43 42.72 6.38
CA GLU A 15 43.43 42.50 7.42
C GLU A 15 42.31 41.60 6.86
N VAL A 16 42.19 40.39 7.40
CA VAL A 16 41.17 39.42 6.99
C VAL A 16 39.81 39.89 7.52
N GLN A 17 39.02 40.54 6.65
CA GLN A 17 37.62 40.82 6.92
C GLN A 17 36.82 39.52 6.76
N THR A 18 36.47 38.88 7.87
CA THR A 18 35.59 37.69 7.86
C THR A 18 34.15 38.15 7.60
N PRO A 19 33.52 37.79 6.46
CA PRO A 19 32.11 38.12 6.24
C PRO A 19 31.29 37.25 7.20
N THR A 20 30.59 37.88 8.15
CA THR A 20 29.67 37.20 9.06
C THR A 20 28.46 36.74 8.25
N ALA A 21 28.56 35.57 7.63
CA ALA A 21 27.44 34.92 6.97
C ALA A 21 26.36 34.65 8.02
N ARG A 22 25.25 35.39 7.96
CA ARG A 22 24.07 35.13 8.79
C ARG A 22 23.44 33.81 8.33
N LEU A 23 23.70 32.73 9.06
CA LEU A 23 23.02 31.45 8.88
C LEU A 23 21.54 31.63 9.21
N LYS A 24 20.68 31.67 8.18
CA LYS A 24 19.23 31.61 8.34
C LYS A 24 18.83 30.15 8.56
N VAL A 25 18.79 29.72 9.82
CA VAL A 25 18.27 28.40 10.19
C VAL A 25 16.78 28.37 9.85
N THR A 26 16.41 27.57 8.86
CA THR A 26 15.00 27.33 8.50
C THR A 26 14.56 26.07 9.23
N HIS A 27 13.73 26.20 10.27
CA HIS A 27 13.17 25.06 10.99
C HIS A 27 12.05 24.43 10.16
N SER A 28 12.32 23.29 9.53
CA SER A 28 11.30 22.50 8.82
C SER A 28 10.76 21.44 9.77
N GLN A 29 9.49 21.56 10.18
CA GLN A 29 8.79 20.48 10.87
C GLN A 29 8.02 19.64 9.85
N ILE A 30 8.38 18.36 9.72
CA ILE A 30 7.66 17.38 8.92
C ILE A 30 6.75 16.62 9.88
N HIS A 31 5.44 16.68 9.65
CA HIS A 31 4.47 15.89 10.39
C HIS A 31 3.84 14.83 9.49
N VAL A 32 3.85 13.58 9.94
CA VAL A 32 3.24 12.44 9.26
C VAL A 32 2.17 11.88 10.19
N GLY A 33 0.93 12.16 9.86
CA GLY A 33 -0.22 11.75 10.65
C GLY A 33 -1.45 12.58 10.29
N PRO A 34 -2.65 12.04 10.56
CA PRO A 34 -3.90 12.76 10.27
C PRO A 34 -4.15 13.94 11.21
N LEU A 35 -3.40 14.05 12.31
CA LEU A 35 -3.60 15.06 13.35
C LEU A 35 -2.39 15.97 13.46
N PRO A 36 -2.56 17.31 13.43
CA PRO A 36 -1.45 18.22 13.64
C PRO A 36 -0.86 18.07 15.06
N PRO A 37 0.43 18.39 15.26
CA PRO A 37 1.06 18.41 16.57
C PRO A 37 0.24 19.17 17.63
N PRO A 38 0.29 18.75 18.91
CA PRO A 38 -0.46 19.39 20.00
C PRO A 38 -0.25 20.92 20.10
N GLU A 39 0.98 21.36 19.88
CA GLU A 39 1.35 22.78 19.88
C GLU A 39 0.67 23.57 18.77
N GLN A 40 0.36 22.93 17.63
CA GLN A 40 -0.38 23.55 16.53
C GLN A 40 -1.90 23.50 16.77
N LEU A 41 -2.42 22.46 17.43
CA LEU A 41 -3.84 22.38 17.82
C LEU A 41 -4.26 23.56 18.70
N MET A 42 -3.42 23.98 19.66
CA MET A 42 -3.68 25.16 20.48
C MET A 42 -3.79 26.43 19.64
N LYS A 43 -2.87 26.62 18.68
CA LYS A 43 -2.87 27.77 17.75
C LYS A 43 -4.12 27.80 16.85
N TYR A 44 -4.66 26.64 16.48
CA TYR A 44 -5.92 26.58 15.74
C TYR A 44 -7.10 27.11 16.55
N ASN A 45 -7.11 26.86 17.86
CA ASN A 45 -8.17 27.36 18.74
C ASN A 45 -8.05 28.87 19.01
N GLU A 46 -6.82 29.40 19.00
CA GLU A 46 -6.53 30.84 19.08
C GLU A 46 -6.93 31.56 17.79
N ALA A 47 -6.69 30.95 16.62
CA ALA A 47 -7.01 31.55 15.32
C ALA A 47 -8.51 31.47 14.98
N VAL A 48 -9.18 30.38 15.36
CA VAL A 48 -10.61 30.13 15.08
C VAL A 48 -11.26 29.50 16.30
N PRO A 49 -12.42 29.99 16.76
CA PRO A 49 -13.16 29.37 17.85
C PRO A 49 -13.41 27.88 17.58
N ASN A 50 -13.08 27.01 18.54
CA ASN A 50 -13.20 25.56 18.44
C ASN A 50 -12.44 24.94 17.25
N GLY A 51 -11.33 25.56 16.82
CA GLY A 51 -10.54 25.10 15.67
C GLY A 51 -9.99 23.68 15.84
N ALA A 52 -9.48 23.34 17.04
CA ALA A 52 -8.98 22.00 17.34
C ALA A 52 -10.10 20.94 17.26
N GLU A 53 -11.28 21.24 17.81
CA GLU A 53 -12.45 20.35 17.79
C GLU A 53 -12.91 20.05 16.35
N ARG A 54 -12.93 21.07 15.49
CA ARG A 54 -13.28 20.90 14.06
C ARG A 54 -12.30 20.00 13.33
N ILE A 55 -11.02 20.04 13.68
CA ILE A 55 -9.99 19.15 13.13
C ILE A 55 -10.23 17.72 13.62
N PHE A 56 -10.44 17.50 14.91
CA PHE A 56 -10.76 16.17 15.45
C PHE A 56 -12.01 15.58 14.81
N THR A 57 -13.09 16.37 14.71
CA THR A 57 -14.34 15.96 14.04
C THR A 57 -14.09 15.60 12.57
N MET A 58 -13.25 16.35 11.85
CA MET A 58 -12.90 16.04 10.46
C MET A 58 -12.15 14.72 10.36
N VAL A 59 -11.15 14.51 11.23
CA VAL A 59 -10.36 13.28 11.27
C VAL A 59 -11.22 12.07 11.62
N GLU A 60 -12.11 12.18 12.61
CA GLU A 60 -13.05 11.13 12.96
C GLU A 60 -13.95 10.77 11.77
N LYS A 61 -14.53 11.76 11.09
CA LYS A 61 -15.32 11.52 9.88
C LYS A 61 -14.53 10.83 8.77
N GLN A 62 -13.26 11.19 8.57
CA GLN A 62 -12.38 10.53 7.60
C GLN A 62 -12.10 9.08 7.99
N ILE A 63 -11.86 8.82 9.28
CA ILE A 63 -11.68 7.46 9.81
C ILE A 63 -12.94 6.63 9.60
N THR A 64 -14.11 7.14 10.01
CA THR A 64 -15.40 6.44 9.82
C THR A 64 -15.68 6.19 8.34
N HIS A 65 -15.43 7.17 7.47
CA HIS A 65 -15.61 7.01 6.02
C HIS A 65 -14.70 5.91 5.47
N ARG A 66 -13.42 5.91 5.86
CA ARG A 66 -12.47 4.88 5.46
C ARG A 66 -12.85 3.49 5.98
N GLN A 67 -13.24 3.37 7.24
CA GLN A 67 -13.73 2.12 7.84
C GLN A 67 -14.97 1.57 7.11
N ASN A 68 -15.88 2.47 6.73
CA ASN A 68 -17.05 2.09 5.93
C ASN A 68 -16.64 1.59 4.54
N LEU A 69 -15.71 2.27 3.85
CA LEU A 69 -15.19 1.79 2.56
C LEU A 69 -14.48 0.43 2.69
N GLU A 70 -13.67 0.24 3.74
CA GLU A 70 -13.02 -1.05 4.03
C GLU A 70 -14.07 -2.16 4.24
N THR A 71 -15.14 -1.87 4.99
CA THR A 71 -16.23 -2.83 5.23
C THR A 71 -16.99 -3.16 3.95
N VAL A 72 -17.38 -2.15 3.16
CA VAL A 72 -18.06 -2.34 1.88
C VAL A 72 -17.19 -3.14 0.90
N ALA A 73 -15.89 -2.87 0.86
CA ALA A 73 -14.96 -3.61 0.02
C ALA A 73 -14.88 -5.08 0.44
N VAL A 74 -14.72 -5.37 1.73
CA VAL A 74 -14.69 -6.74 2.27
C VAL A 74 -15.99 -7.48 1.97
N GLU A 75 -17.14 -6.84 2.20
CA GLU A 75 -18.44 -7.44 1.88
C GLU A 75 -18.62 -7.71 0.39
N ALA A 76 -18.21 -6.77 -0.47
CA ALA A 76 -18.29 -6.93 -1.92
C ALA A 76 -17.42 -8.10 -2.39
N ASP A 77 -16.23 -8.26 -1.82
CA ASP A 77 -15.33 -9.37 -2.12
C ASP A 77 -15.90 -10.71 -1.67
N ILE A 78 -16.50 -10.78 -0.48
CA ILE A 78 -17.19 -11.99 0.01
C ILE A 78 -18.34 -12.36 -0.93
N LYS A 79 -19.20 -11.39 -1.28
CA LYS A 79 -20.34 -11.60 -2.18
C LYS A 79 -19.88 -12.03 -3.58
N ARG A 80 -18.78 -11.44 -4.10
CA ARG A 80 -18.18 -11.82 -5.38
C ARG A 80 -17.63 -13.24 -5.36
N SER A 81 -16.94 -13.62 -4.28
CA SER A 81 -16.42 -14.97 -4.08
C SER A 81 -17.55 -16.00 -4.05
N PHE A 82 -18.60 -15.75 -3.27
CA PHE A 82 -19.74 -16.65 -3.18
C PHE A 82 -20.48 -16.80 -4.51
N ARG A 83 -20.68 -15.71 -5.25
CA ARG A 83 -21.28 -15.75 -6.60
C ARG A 83 -20.44 -16.56 -7.58
N GLY A 84 -19.12 -16.41 -7.54
CA GLY A 84 -18.20 -17.20 -8.35
C GLY A 84 -18.28 -18.70 -8.02
N LEU A 85 -18.30 -19.04 -6.72
CA LEU A 85 -18.44 -20.41 -6.27
C LEU A 85 -19.79 -21.01 -6.66
N ALA A 86 -20.89 -20.27 -6.49
CA ALA A 86 -22.22 -20.71 -6.89
C ALA A 86 -22.33 -20.94 -8.41
N ALA A 87 -21.75 -20.06 -9.21
CA ALA A 87 -21.69 -20.23 -10.66
C ALA A 87 -20.89 -21.49 -11.05
N GLY A 88 -19.69 -21.67 -10.49
CA GLY A 88 -18.86 -22.86 -10.72
C GLY A 88 -19.56 -24.16 -10.29
N PHE A 89 -20.23 -24.14 -9.14
CA PHE A 89 -21.04 -25.26 -8.65
C PHE A 89 -22.17 -25.59 -9.62
N SER A 90 -22.91 -24.60 -10.10
CA SER A 90 -24.03 -24.82 -11.04
C SER A 90 -23.58 -25.45 -12.37
N VAL A 91 -22.47 -24.98 -12.93
CA VAL A 91 -21.89 -25.53 -14.18
C VAL A 91 -21.42 -26.96 -13.98
N THR A 92 -20.74 -27.22 -12.86
CA THR A 92 -20.27 -28.55 -12.50
C THR A 92 -21.44 -29.52 -12.33
N LEU A 93 -22.48 -29.09 -11.61
CA LEU A 93 -23.68 -29.90 -11.40
C LEU A 93 -24.36 -30.24 -12.72
N LEU A 94 -24.49 -29.26 -13.62
CA LEU A 94 -25.05 -29.48 -14.96
C LEU A 94 -24.19 -30.49 -15.76
N ALA A 95 -22.87 -30.36 -15.74
CA ALA A 95 -21.96 -31.30 -16.40
C ALA A 95 -22.10 -32.73 -15.86
N LEU A 96 -22.27 -32.89 -14.54
CA LEU A 96 -22.53 -34.19 -13.92
C LEU A 96 -23.86 -34.80 -14.36
N PHE A 97 -24.92 -33.99 -14.45
CA PHE A 97 -26.21 -34.45 -14.97
C PHE A 97 -26.10 -34.90 -16.43
N VAL A 98 -25.41 -34.13 -17.27
CA VAL A 98 -25.16 -34.49 -18.67
C VAL A 98 -24.34 -35.78 -18.77
N ALA A 99 -23.29 -35.93 -17.96
CA ALA A 99 -22.48 -37.14 -17.93
C ALA A 99 -23.31 -38.37 -17.53
N ALA A 100 -24.13 -38.26 -16.48
CA ALA A 100 -25.03 -39.33 -16.05
C ALA A 100 -26.06 -39.70 -17.13
N PHE A 101 -26.63 -38.69 -17.81
CA PHE A 101 -27.57 -38.90 -18.90
C PHE A 101 -26.92 -39.59 -20.12
N LEU A 102 -25.67 -39.25 -20.45
CA LEU A 102 -24.91 -39.89 -21.52
C LEU A 102 -24.65 -41.38 -21.23
N ILE A 103 -24.24 -41.70 -20.00
CA ILE A 103 -24.05 -43.09 -19.56
C ILE A 103 -25.38 -43.84 -19.63
N TYR A 104 -26.46 -43.24 -19.12
CA TYR A 104 -27.80 -43.85 -19.21
C TYR A 104 -28.25 -44.11 -20.66
N SER A 105 -27.86 -43.24 -21.59
CA SER A 105 -28.17 -43.36 -23.02
C SER A 105 -27.20 -44.30 -23.78
N GLY A 106 -26.35 -45.06 -23.06
CA GLY A 106 -25.41 -46.03 -23.64
C GLY A 106 -24.11 -45.43 -24.19
N HIS A 107 -23.85 -44.13 -23.97
CA HIS A 107 -22.63 -43.45 -24.40
C HIS A 107 -21.58 -43.44 -23.27
N ASP A 108 -21.22 -44.64 -22.78
CA ASP A 108 -20.40 -44.81 -21.58
C ASP A 108 -19.06 -44.07 -21.65
N PHE A 109 -18.34 -44.16 -22.78
CA PHE A 109 -17.03 -43.51 -22.92
C PHE A 109 -17.14 -41.98 -22.92
N ALA A 110 -18.16 -41.42 -23.58
CA ALA A 110 -18.38 -39.98 -23.61
C ALA A 110 -18.83 -39.46 -22.22
N GLY A 111 -19.71 -40.18 -21.53
CA GLY A 111 -20.13 -39.83 -20.18
C GLY A 111 -19.00 -39.96 -19.15
N ALA A 112 -18.20 -41.03 -19.20
CA ALA A 112 -17.07 -41.24 -18.30
C ALA A 112 -15.97 -40.19 -18.49
N SER A 113 -15.65 -39.81 -19.73
CA SER A 113 -14.67 -38.76 -20.01
C SER A 113 -15.14 -37.39 -19.49
N LEU A 114 -16.40 -37.03 -19.71
CA LEU A 114 -16.97 -35.79 -19.19
C LEU A 114 -16.98 -35.75 -17.66
N PHE A 115 -17.33 -36.86 -17.01
CA PHE A 115 -17.28 -36.99 -15.56
C PHE A 115 -15.84 -36.84 -15.02
N GLY A 116 -14.87 -37.51 -15.65
CA GLY A 116 -13.46 -37.43 -15.29
C GLY A 116 -12.88 -36.01 -15.41
N VAL A 117 -13.16 -35.33 -16.53
CA VAL A 117 -12.74 -33.93 -16.74
C VAL A 117 -13.36 -33.01 -15.68
N SER A 118 -14.63 -33.22 -15.34
CA SER A 118 -15.32 -32.42 -14.32
C SER A 118 -14.67 -32.58 -12.95
N LEU A 119 -14.32 -33.80 -12.54
CA LEU A 119 -13.61 -34.06 -11.28
C LEU A 119 -12.23 -33.39 -11.24
N VAL A 120 -11.45 -33.52 -12.31
CA VAL A 120 -10.13 -32.89 -12.40
C VAL A 120 -10.25 -31.36 -12.31
N ALA A 121 -11.23 -30.76 -12.98
CA ALA A 121 -11.47 -29.33 -12.93
C ALA A 121 -11.79 -28.84 -11.51
N ILE A 122 -12.60 -29.59 -10.74
CA ILE A 122 -12.91 -29.28 -9.34
C ILE A 122 -11.64 -29.33 -8.48
N VAL A 123 -10.82 -30.38 -8.62
CA VAL A 123 -9.57 -30.52 -7.86
C VAL A 123 -8.62 -29.36 -8.15
N ILE A 124 -8.47 -28.99 -9.44
CA ILE A 124 -7.65 -27.85 -9.84
C ILE A 124 -8.20 -26.55 -9.24
N ALA A 125 -9.51 -26.31 -9.30
CA ALA A 125 -10.13 -25.10 -8.74
C ALA A 125 -9.86 -24.96 -7.23
N PHE A 126 -9.98 -26.05 -6.47
CA PHE A 126 -9.66 -26.08 -5.04
C PHE A 126 -8.16 -25.83 -4.79
N MET A 127 -7.29 -26.48 -5.55
CA MET A 127 -5.84 -26.35 -5.39
C MET A 127 -5.35 -24.94 -5.74
N SER A 128 -5.88 -24.34 -6.82
CA SER A 128 -5.56 -22.96 -7.22
C SER A 128 -6.00 -21.93 -6.18
N GLY A 129 -7.14 -22.15 -5.50
CA GLY A 129 -7.56 -21.32 -4.37
C GLY A 129 -6.50 -21.28 -3.25
N SER A 130 -5.90 -22.43 -2.93
CA SER A 130 -4.84 -22.54 -1.92
C SER A 130 -3.49 -21.95 -2.38
N ALA A 131 -3.18 -22.04 -3.68
CA ALA A 131 -1.92 -21.54 -4.24
C ALA A 131 -1.88 -20.00 -4.32
N MET A 132 -3.04 -19.37 -4.56
CA MET A 132 -3.16 -17.90 -4.59
C MET A 132 -2.79 -17.28 -3.24
N GLN A 133 -3.18 -17.92 -2.13
CA GLN A 133 -2.86 -17.50 -0.77
C GLN A 133 -1.35 -17.48 -0.51
N LYS A 134 -0.65 -18.58 -0.86
CA LYS A 134 0.81 -18.69 -0.70
C LYS A 134 1.58 -17.66 -1.53
N LYS A 135 1.11 -17.34 -2.74
CA LYS A 135 1.75 -16.35 -3.62
C LYS A 135 1.59 -14.93 -3.08
N LEU A 136 0.45 -14.61 -2.48
CA LEU A 136 0.21 -13.32 -1.84
C LEU A 136 1.11 -13.15 -0.60
N GLU A 137 1.19 -14.17 0.26
CA GLU A 137 2.09 -14.19 1.42
C GLU A 137 3.56 -14.02 1.00
N GLY A 138 3.99 -14.68 -0.07
CA GLY A 138 5.35 -14.53 -0.60
C GLY A 138 5.65 -13.11 -1.06
N ARG A 139 4.71 -12.45 -1.75
CA ARG A 139 4.87 -11.05 -2.19
C ARG A 139 4.92 -10.07 -1.02
N LEU A 140 4.08 -10.28 0.00
CA LEU A 140 4.08 -9.46 1.21
C LEU A 140 5.40 -9.56 1.98
N ARG A 141 5.97 -10.77 2.08
CA ARG A 141 7.28 -10.96 2.72
C ARG A 141 8.42 -10.26 1.98
N ILE A 142 8.38 -10.22 0.65
CA ILE A 142 9.40 -9.52 -0.16
C ILE A 142 9.31 -8.00 0.08
N HIS A 143 8.10 -7.42 0.06
CA HIS A 143 7.92 -5.99 0.34
C HIS A 143 8.36 -5.63 1.78
N GLN A 144 8.01 -6.45 2.78
CA GLN A 144 8.47 -6.24 4.16
C GLN A 144 9.99 -6.39 4.35
N GLN A 145 10.68 -7.09 3.46
CA GLN A 145 12.14 -7.19 3.48
C GLN A 145 12.82 -6.01 2.79
N LEU A 146 12.19 -5.42 1.77
CA LEU A 146 12.68 -4.20 1.12
C LEU A 146 12.56 -3.00 2.07
N ASP A 147 11.39 -2.80 2.70
CA ASP A 147 11.15 -1.70 3.64
C ASP A 147 12.02 -1.79 4.93
N ARG A 148 12.62 -2.95 5.20
CA ARG A 148 13.52 -3.16 6.37
C ARG A 148 14.99 -2.89 6.05
N ASN A 149 15.36 -2.89 4.78
CA ASN A 149 16.74 -2.74 4.33
C ASN A 149 17.07 -1.32 3.81
N GLU A 150 16.11 -0.40 3.87
CA GLU A 150 16.28 1.05 3.70
C GLU A 150 16.38 1.75 5.06
#